data_AF-A0A529ZE80-F1
#
_entry.id   AF-A0A529ZE80-F1
#
_cell.length_a   1.000
_cell.length_b   1.000
_cell.length_c   1.000
_cell.angle_alpha   90.00
_cell.angle_beta   90.00
_cell.angle_gamma   90.00
#
_symmetry.space_group_name_H-M   'P 1'
#
loop_
_entity.id
_entity.type
_entity.pdbx_description
1 polymer ?
#
loop_
_entity_poly.entity_id
_entity_poly.type
_entity_poly.pdbx_seq_one_letter_code
_entity_poly.pdbx_strand_id
1 'polypeptide(L)'
;KKPGETVNILTHCNAGWLATVDYGTATAPIYLATEAGIPVHVYVDETRPRNQGAQLTAWEMAGHGVPHTLIVDNAGGHLMQHGDIDMVIVGTDRTTANGDVCNKIGTYLKALAAADNDVP
;
A
#
# COMPACT_ATOMS: atom_id res chain seq x y z
N LYS A 1 -0.39 1.74 -17.05
CA LYS A 1 0.09 3.13 -17.24
C LYS A 1 1.06 3.19 -18.40
N LYS A 2 1.13 4.30 -19.14
CA LYS A 2 2.14 4.49 -20.20
C LYS A 2 3.52 4.64 -19.56
N PRO A 3 4.62 4.30 -20.26
CA PRO A 3 5.97 4.55 -19.75
C PRO A 3 6.15 6.02 -19.34
N GLY A 4 6.59 6.24 -18.11
CA GLY A 4 6.82 7.58 -17.54
C GLY A 4 5.61 8.21 -16.83
N GLU A 5 4.42 7.60 -16.87
CA GLU A 5 3.30 8.04 -16.03
C GLU A 5 3.45 7.50 -14.60
N THR A 6 3.04 8.31 -13.61
CA THR A 6 3.07 7.91 -12.19
C THR A 6 2.13 6.72 -11.94
N VAL A 7 2.65 5.72 -11.24
CA VAL A 7 1.86 4.60 -10.70
C VAL A 7 1.38 4.96 -9.29
N ASN A 8 0.07 5.05 -9.12
CA ASN A 8 -0.59 5.33 -7.86
C ASN A 8 -0.88 4.02 -7.12
N ILE A 9 -0.20 3.80 -6.00
CA ILE A 9 -0.23 2.54 -5.25
C ILE A 9 -0.95 2.79 -3.93
N LEU A 10 -1.92 1.95 -3.57
CA LEU A 10 -2.48 1.94 -2.22
C LEU A 10 -1.85 0.80 -1.40
N THR A 11 -1.49 1.11 -0.15
CA THR A 11 -1.01 0.10 0.81
C THR A 11 -1.71 0.24 2.17
N HIS A 12 -1.70 -0.85 2.93
CA HIS A 12 -2.41 -0.97 4.20
C HIS A 12 -1.52 -1.61 5.27
N CYS A 13 -1.57 -1.09 6.50
CA CYS A 13 -0.65 -1.40 7.60
C CYS A 13 0.79 -0.92 7.32
N ASN A 14 1.75 -1.48 8.05
CA ASN A 14 3.17 -1.39 7.78
C ASN A 14 3.69 -2.80 7.48
N ALA A 15 4.35 -2.92 6.32
CA ALA A 15 5.02 -4.13 5.85
C ALA A 15 6.40 -3.77 5.26
N GLY A 16 7.00 -2.72 5.83
CA GLY A 16 8.31 -2.19 5.45
C GLY A 16 9.40 -2.61 6.41
N TRP A 17 10.51 -1.86 6.41
CA TRP A 17 11.72 -2.23 7.15
C TRP A 17 11.56 -2.23 8.68
N LEU A 18 10.53 -1.58 9.25
CA LEU A 18 10.22 -1.69 10.68
C LEU A 18 9.47 -2.99 11.02
N ALA A 19 8.86 -3.64 10.03
CA ALA A 19 8.18 -4.93 10.19
C ALA A 19 9.05 -6.13 9.80
N THR A 20 10.21 -5.90 9.18
CA THR A 20 11.13 -6.94 8.70
C THR A 20 12.59 -6.58 8.99
N VAL A 21 13.53 -7.23 8.28
CA VAL A 21 14.91 -6.76 8.14
C VAL A 21 15.04 -6.03 6.81
N ASP A 22 15.78 -4.92 6.77
CA ASP A 22 16.06 -4.15 5.55
C ASP A 22 14.77 -3.75 4.80
N TYR A 23 14.80 -3.48 3.50
CA TYR A 23 13.72 -2.95 2.64
C TYR A 23 12.23 -3.29 2.92
N GLY A 24 11.86 -4.42 3.51
CA GLY A 24 10.44 -4.78 3.71
C GLY A 24 9.94 -5.91 2.82
N THR A 25 8.61 -5.94 2.66
CA THR A 25 7.91 -6.84 1.73
C THR A 25 7.09 -6.02 0.74
N ALA A 26 5.87 -5.61 1.11
CA ALA A 26 4.97 -4.87 0.22
C ALA A 26 5.51 -3.49 -0.17
N THR A 27 6.30 -2.85 0.70
CA THR A 27 6.91 -1.54 0.41
C THR A 27 8.29 -1.64 -0.24
N ALA A 28 8.96 -2.80 -0.20
CA ALA A 28 10.24 -3.00 -0.86
C ALA A 28 10.25 -2.64 -2.37
N PRO A 29 9.30 -3.11 -3.20
CA PRO A 29 9.27 -2.72 -4.61
C PRO A 29 9.02 -1.22 -4.82
N ILE A 30 8.36 -0.55 -3.88
CA ILE A 30 8.12 0.90 -3.92
C ILE A 30 9.44 1.65 -3.71
N TYR A 31 10.24 1.24 -2.72
CA TYR A 31 11.56 1.84 -2.47
C TYR A 31 12.49 1.63 -3.66
N LEU A 32 12.58 0.39 -4.16
CA LEU A 32 13.42 0.07 -5.32
C LEU A 32 12.95 0.80 -6.59
N ALA A 33 11.64 0.97 -6.79
CA ALA A 33 11.10 1.76 -7.89
C ALA A 33 11.52 3.24 -7.78
N THR A 34 11.44 3.80 -6.56
CA THR A 34 11.85 5.19 -6.29
C THR A 34 13.35 5.38 -6.55
N GLU A 35 14.20 4.46 -6.07
CA GLU A 35 15.65 4.47 -6.31
C GLU A 35 16.00 4.34 -7.80
N ALA A 36 15.22 3.57 -8.55
CA ALA A 36 15.37 3.42 -9.99
C ALA A 36 14.79 4.61 -10.81
N GLY A 37 14.22 5.63 -10.15
CA GLY A 37 13.61 6.78 -10.82
C GLY A 37 12.28 6.47 -11.51
N ILE A 38 11.62 5.37 -11.15
CA ILE A 38 10.27 5.04 -11.62
C ILE A 38 9.27 5.92 -10.85
N PRO A 39 8.42 6.70 -11.53
CA PRO A 39 7.49 7.59 -10.85
C PRO A 39 6.39 6.79 -10.14
N VAL A 40 6.38 6.84 -8.82
CA VAL A 40 5.37 6.23 -7.96
C VAL A 40 4.83 7.25 -6.97
N HIS A 41 3.55 7.12 -6.61
CA HIS A 41 2.94 7.84 -5.50
C HIS A 41 2.14 6.85 -4.64
N VAL A 42 2.30 6.92 -3.31
CA VAL A 42 1.71 5.95 -2.39
C VAL A 42 0.59 6.56 -1.57
N TYR A 43 -0.60 5.98 -1.65
CA TYR A 43 -1.69 6.22 -0.71
C TYR A 43 -1.56 5.26 0.45
N VAL A 44 -1.34 5.81 1.65
CA VAL A 44 -1.12 5.05 2.87
C VAL A 44 -2.38 5.12 3.72
N ASP A 45 -3.05 3.99 3.93
CA ASP A 45 -4.15 3.91 4.88
C ASP A 45 -3.66 4.13 6.32
N GLU A 46 -4.39 4.88 7.15
CA GLU A 46 -4.02 5.10 8.55
C GLU A 46 -3.88 3.79 9.35
N THR A 47 -4.68 2.77 9.04
CA THR A 47 -4.71 1.44 9.65
C THR A 47 -5.16 1.44 11.11
N ARG A 48 -6.43 1.80 11.36
CA ARG A 48 -7.03 1.71 12.71
C ARG A 48 -7.06 0.26 13.22
N PRO A 49 -7.03 0.05 14.55
CA PRO A 49 -6.96 1.06 15.61
C PRO A 49 -5.52 1.39 16.06
N ARG A 50 -4.52 0.72 15.49
CA ARG A 50 -3.11 0.84 15.92
C ARG A 50 -2.32 1.88 15.14
N ASN A 51 -2.89 2.39 14.04
CA ASN A 51 -2.36 3.49 13.25
C ASN A 51 -0.99 3.18 12.62
N GLN A 52 -0.71 1.92 12.27
CA GLN A 52 0.61 1.55 11.73
C GLN A 52 0.92 2.25 10.42
N GLY A 53 -0.05 2.43 9.53
CA GLY A 53 0.20 3.16 8.29
C GLY A 53 0.50 4.64 8.56
N ALA A 54 -0.29 5.28 9.44
CA ALA A 54 -0.07 6.67 9.82
C ALA A 54 1.25 6.92 10.57
N GLN A 55 1.62 6.02 11.49
CA GLN A 55 2.76 6.22 12.39
C GLN A 55 4.07 5.63 11.86
N LEU A 56 4.00 4.51 11.15
CA LEU A 56 5.18 3.76 10.70
C LEU A 56 5.36 3.95 9.19
N THR A 57 4.42 3.48 8.37
CA THR A 57 4.57 3.50 6.90
C THR A 57 4.80 4.92 6.37
N ALA A 58 3.99 5.90 6.78
CA ALA A 58 4.19 7.30 6.36
C ALA A 58 5.56 7.85 6.80
N TRP A 59 6.04 7.47 7.99
CA TRP A 59 7.37 7.85 8.46
C TRP A 59 8.49 7.23 7.61
N GLU A 60 8.37 5.95 7.25
CA GLU A 60 9.34 5.28 6.36
C GLU A 60 9.36 5.90 4.97
N MET A 61 8.18 6.17 4.40
CA MET A 61 8.06 6.80 3.09
C MET A 61 8.69 8.20 3.08
N ALA A 62 8.44 9.00 4.11
CA ALA A 62 9.09 10.29 4.29
C ALA A 62 10.63 10.17 4.39
N GLY A 63 11.11 9.18 5.17
CA GLY A 63 12.54 8.91 5.34
C GLY A 63 13.26 8.50 4.04
N HIS A 64 12.57 7.79 3.15
CA HIS A 64 13.09 7.38 1.84
C HIS A 64 12.78 8.35 0.70
N GLY A 65 12.11 9.48 0.97
CA GLY A 65 11.73 10.44 -0.06
C GLY A 65 10.67 9.92 -1.05
N VAL A 66 9.88 8.93 -0.67
CA VAL A 66 8.78 8.40 -1.49
C VAL A 66 7.59 9.37 -1.43
N PRO A 67 7.09 9.89 -2.56
CA PRO A 67 5.88 10.71 -2.59
C PRO A 67 4.69 9.91 -2.04
N HIS A 68 4.03 10.41 -1.00
CA HIS A 68 2.94 9.71 -0.36
C HIS A 68 1.87 10.64 0.22
N THR A 69 0.66 10.10 0.35
CA THR A 69 -0.48 10.76 0.99
C THR A 69 -1.09 9.81 2.03
N LEU A 70 -1.18 10.27 3.29
CA LEU A 70 -1.90 9.57 4.35
C LEU A 70 -3.41 9.77 4.18
N ILE A 71 -4.18 8.68 4.21
CA ILE A 71 -5.65 8.70 4.09
C ILE A 71 -6.31 7.92 5.23
N VAL A 72 -7.58 8.25 5.52
CA VAL A 72 -8.41 7.43 6.41
C VAL A 72 -8.73 6.09 5.74
N ASP A 73 -8.91 5.05 6.54
CA ASP A 73 -9.12 3.68 6.03
C ASP A 73 -10.31 3.59 5.06
N ASN A 74 -11.36 4.38 5.22
CA ASN A 74 -12.54 4.31 4.36
C ASN A 74 -12.40 5.09 3.04
N ALA A 75 -11.36 5.91 2.88
CA ALA A 75 -11.16 6.69 1.66
C ALA A 75 -10.61 5.85 0.49
N GLY A 76 -9.91 4.74 0.76
CA GLY A 76 -9.27 3.93 -0.28
C GLY A 76 -10.26 3.42 -1.34
N GLY A 77 -11.42 2.91 -0.94
CA GLY A 77 -12.43 2.46 -1.92
C GLY A 77 -13.04 3.60 -2.73
N HIS A 78 -13.20 4.78 -2.12
CA HIS A 78 -13.66 5.97 -2.83
C HIS A 78 -12.65 6.43 -3.89
N LEU A 79 -11.35 6.42 -3.57
CA LEU A 79 -10.29 6.74 -4.53
C LEU A 79 -10.23 5.73 -5.68
N MET A 80 -10.45 4.43 -5.41
CA MET A 80 -10.55 3.41 -6.45
C MET A 80 -11.73 3.69 -7.41
N GLN A 81 -12.90 4.07 -6.89
CA GLN A 81 -14.07 4.44 -7.70
C GLN A 81 -13.82 5.63 -8.63
N HIS A 82 -12.90 6.52 -8.26
CA HIS A 82 -12.50 7.67 -9.06
C HIS A 82 -11.34 7.39 -10.02
N GLY A 83 -10.82 6.16 -10.04
CA GLY A 83 -9.67 5.78 -10.87
C GLY A 83 -8.35 6.37 -10.40
N ASP A 84 -8.26 6.81 -9.15
CA ASP A 84 -7.06 7.43 -8.59
C ASP A 84 -6.01 6.38 -8.17
N ILE A 85 -6.41 5.12 -7.95
CA ILE A 85 -5.54 4.01 -7.54
C ILE A 85 -5.33 3.06 -8.71
N ASP A 86 -4.07 2.81 -9.08
CA ASP A 86 -3.70 1.88 -10.16
C ASP A 86 -3.48 0.45 -9.68
N MET A 87 -3.08 0.27 -8.41
CA MET A 87 -2.90 -1.04 -7.80
C MET A 87 -2.94 -0.98 -6.28
N VAL A 88 -3.25 -2.10 -5.65
CA VAL A 88 -3.17 -2.31 -4.21
C VAL A 88 -2.07 -3.32 -3.91
N ILE A 89 -1.14 -2.98 -3.03
CA ILE A 89 -0.12 -3.91 -2.54
C ILE A 89 -0.11 -3.94 -1.02
N VAL A 90 -0.23 -5.13 -0.45
CA VAL A 90 -0.31 -5.35 1.00
C VAL A 90 0.65 -6.46 1.42
N GLY A 91 1.04 -6.43 2.70
CA GLY A 91 1.73 -7.56 3.31
C GLY A 91 0.80 -8.75 3.57
N THR A 92 1.36 -9.80 4.17
CA THR A 92 0.61 -10.96 4.65
C THR A 92 1.14 -11.38 6.02
N ASP A 93 0.24 -11.60 6.98
CA ASP A 93 0.60 -12.21 8.27
C ASP A 93 0.66 -13.74 8.12
N ARG A 94 -0.23 -14.32 7.30
CA ARG A 94 -0.24 -15.75 6.94
C ARG A 94 -1.03 -16.00 5.66
N THR A 95 -0.45 -16.79 4.76
CA THR A 95 -1.14 -17.29 3.55
C THR A 95 -1.33 -18.79 3.63
N THR A 96 -2.55 -19.30 3.36
CA THR A 96 -2.83 -20.75 3.32
C THR A 96 -2.34 -21.36 2.01
N ALA A 97 -2.30 -22.70 1.93
CA ALA A 97 -1.96 -23.40 0.68
C ALA A 97 -2.96 -23.14 -0.47
N ASN A 98 -4.18 -22.68 -0.15
CA ASN A 98 -5.20 -22.32 -1.13
C ASN A 98 -5.09 -20.85 -1.59
N GLY A 99 -4.23 -20.06 -0.96
CA GLY A 99 -4.08 -18.63 -1.23
C GLY A 99 -4.93 -17.71 -0.35
N ASP A 100 -5.61 -18.22 0.68
CA ASP A 100 -6.33 -17.35 1.62
C ASP A 100 -5.34 -16.54 2.45
N VAL A 101 -5.56 -15.23 2.52
CA VAL A 101 -4.66 -14.31 3.21
C VAL A 101 -5.28 -13.83 4.53
N CYS A 102 -4.61 -14.17 5.63
CA CYS A 102 -4.78 -13.48 6.90
C CYS A 102 -3.80 -12.32 6.95
N ASN A 103 -4.31 -11.11 7.14
CA ASN A 103 -3.51 -9.89 7.30
C ASN A 103 -4.22 -8.92 8.24
N LYS A 104 -3.64 -7.72 8.45
CA LYS A 104 -4.24 -6.67 9.27
C LYS A 104 -5.70 -6.38 8.88
N ILE A 105 -6.55 -6.22 9.89
CA ILE A 105 -7.95 -5.82 9.74
C ILE A 105 -8.05 -4.59 8.84
N GLY A 106 -8.94 -4.64 7.84
CA GLY A 106 -9.01 -3.66 6.76
C GLY A 106 -8.60 -4.24 5.41
N THR A 107 -7.63 -5.17 5.37
CA THR A 107 -7.14 -5.78 4.12
C THR A 107 -8.24 -6.39 3.26
N TYR A 108 -9.17 -7.14 3.87
CA TYR A 108 -10.28 -7.74 3.13
C TYR A 108 -11.19 -6.69 2.48
N LEU A 109 -11.44 -5.57 3.15
CA LEU A 109 -12.26 -4.49 2.60
C LEU A 109 -11.55 -3.80 1.43
N LYS A 110 -10.21 -3.72 1.45
CA LYS A 110 -9.41 -3.23 0.32
C LYS A 110 -9.49 -4.19 -0.86
N ALA A 111 -9.41 -5.49 -0.63
CA ALA A 111 -9.56 -6.50 -1.68
C ALA A 111 -10.95 -6.45 -2.32
N LEU A 112 -12.02 -6.30 -1.53
CA LEU A 112 -13.38 -6.13 -2.06
C LEU A 112 -13.52 -4.86 -2.90
N ALA A 113 -13.04 -3.73 -2.41
CA ALA A 113 -13.10 -2.47 -3.14
C ALA A 113 -12.25 -2.52 -4.43
N ALA A 114 -11.06 -3.12 -4.38
CA ALA A 114 -10.20 -3.27 -5.54
C ALA A 114 -10.87 -4.15 -6.61
N ALA A 115 -11.44 -5.28 -6.21
CA ALA A 115 -12.16 -6.18 -7.12
C ALA A 115 -13.41 -5.52 -7.75
N ASP A 116 -14.16 -4.71 -7.00
CA ASP A 116 -15.34 -3.98 -7.50
C ASP A 116 -14.96 -2.88 -8.52
N ASN A 117 -13.71 -2.43 -8.51
CA ASN A 117 -13.22 -1.34 -9.36
C ASN A 117 -12.15 -1.80 -10.37
N ASP A 118 -12.00 -3.11 -10.59
CA ASP A 118 -11.01 -3.70 -11.49
C ASP A 118 -9.56 -3.24 -11.22
N VAL A 119 -9.24 -2.98 -9.96
CA VAL A 119 -7.89 -2.62 -9.50
C VAL A 119 -7.15 -3.89 -9.06
N PRO A 120 -5.96 -4.18 -9.60
CA PRO A 120 -5.17 -5.34 -9.19
C PRO A 120 -4.55 -5.19 -7.80
#